data_AF-A0A7C2Q8G7-F1
#
_entry.id   AF-A0A7C2Q8G7-F1
#
_cell.length_a   1.000
_cell.length_b   1.000
_cell.length_c   1.000
_cell.angle_alpha   90.00
_cell.angle_beta   90.00
_cell.angle_gamma   90.00
#
_symmetry.space_group_name_H-M   'P 1'
#
loop_
_entity.id
_entity.type
_entity.pdbx_description
1 polymer ?
#
loop_
_entity_poly.entity_id
_entity_poly.type
_entity_poly.pdbx_seq_one_letter_code
_entity_poly.pdbx_strand_id
1 'polypeptide(L)' 'MQSKEAVFEALKEGKNLISNITGLQYTLINNILHARNSEGGEWNQSELGFHNPPSWLNLKIIEEKL' A
#
# COMPACT_ATOMS: atom_id res chain seq x y z
N MET A 1 -15.42 -3.14 -1.79
CA MET A 1 -14.19 -2.75 -2.50
C MET A 1 -13.88 -1.32 -2.10
N GLN A 2 -12.70 -1.01 -1.57
CA GLN A 2 -12.37 0.36 -1.11
C GLN A 2 -12.25 1.28 -2.33
N SER A 3 -12.61 2.56 -2.20
CA SER A 3 -12.41 3.55 -3.27
C SER A 3 -10.93 3.92 -3.37
N LYS A 4 -10.54 4.47 -4.53
CA LYS A 4 -9.20 5.00 -4.76
C LYS A 4 -8.83 6.02 -3.68
N GLU A 5 -9.76 6.91 -3.38
CA GLU A 5 -9.60 7.98 -2.39
C GLU A 5 -9.32 7.41 -1.00
N ALA A 6 -10.06 6.38 -0.58
CA ALA A 6 -9.86 5.74 0.72
C ALA A 6 -8.47 5.09 0.85
N VAL A 7 -7.98 4.48 -0.24
CA VAL A 7 -6.63 3.89 -0.30
C VAL A 7 -5.55 4.97 -0.18
N PHE A 8 -5.72 6.09 -0.88
CA PHE A 8 -4.78 7.21 -0.80
C PHE A 8 -4.79 7.90 0.58
N GLU A 9 -5.96 8.14 1.17
CA GLU A 9 -6.05 8.73 2.50
C GLU A 9 -5.44 7.82 3.57
N ALA A 10 -5.65 6.51 3.49
CA ALA A 10 -5.00 5.56 4.39
C ALA A 10 -3.47 5.61 4.30
N LEU A 11 -2.91 5.71 3.09
CA LEU A 11 -1.47 5.87 2.88
C LEU A 11 -0.95 7.20 3.46
N LYS A 12 -1.70 8.30 3.32
CA LYS A 12 -1.34 9.60 3.90
C LYS A 12 -1.42 9.60 5.43
N GLU A 13 -2.34 8.83 6.00
CA GLU A 13 -2.44 8.59 7.45
C GLU A 13 -1.32 7.70 7.99
N GLY A 14 -0.40 7.22 7.14
CA GLY A 14 0.70 6.35 7.53
C GLY A 14 0.31 4.88 7.70
N LYS A 15 -0.88 4.48 7.22
CA LYS A 15 -1.32 3.08 7.29
C LYS A 15 -0.62 2.23 6.25
N ASN A 16 -0.26 1.01 6.65
CA ASN A 16 0.26 0.01 5.74
C ASN A 16 -0.90 -0.69 5.02
N LEU A 17 -0.73 -0.90 3.72
CA LEU A 17 -1.67 -1.65 2.88
C LEU A 17 -1.04 -2.96 2.43
N ILE A 18 -1.83 -3.97 2.10
CA ILE A 18 -1.35 -5.22 1.49
C ILE A 18 -2.11 -5.54 0.22
N SER A 19 -1.38 -5.96 -0.82
CA SER A 19 -1.97 -6.56 -2.00
C SER A 19 -2.48 -7.96 -1.69
N ASN A 20 -3.77 -8.21 -1.92
CA ASN A 20 -4.35 -9.55 -1.84
C ASN A 20 -3.95 -10.47 -3.01
N ILE A 21 -3.28 -9.96 -4.05
CA ILE A 21 -2.77 -10.74 -5.18
C ILE A 21 -1.34 -11.17 -4.93
N THR A 22 -0.46 -10.22 -4.59
CA THR A 22 0.98 -10.47 -4.49
C THR A 22 1.48 -10.65 -3.06
N GLY A 23 0.69 -10.27 -2.05
CA GLY A 23 1.12 -10.22 -0.65
C GLY A 23 2.06 -9.06 -0.33
N LEU A 24 2.42 -8.22 -1.32
CA LEU A 24 3.24 -7.03 -1.12
C LEU A 24 2.55 -6.06 -0.19
N GLN A 25 3.30 -5.58 0.80
CA GLN A 25 2.87 -4.46 1.62
C GLN A 25 3.29 -3.14 0.98
N TYR A 26 2.48 -2.10 1.17
CA TYR A 26 2.71 -0.76 0.64
C TYR A 26 2.54 0.27 1.75
N THR A 27 3.38 1.31 1.71
CA THR A 27 3.28 2.45 2.62
C THR A 27 3.80 3.72 1.95
N LEU A 28 3.52 4.87 2.54
CA LEU A 28 4.03 6.15 2.07
C LEU A 28 5.18 6.61 2.97
N ILE A 29 6.38 6.75 2.42
CA ILE A 29 7.56 7.27 3.13
C ILE A 29 8.03 8.51 2.38
N ASN A 30 8.09 9.66 3.05
CA ASN A 30 8.47 10.94 2.44
C ASN A 30 7.65 11.26 1.16
N ASN A 31 6.34 10.99 1.17
CA ASN A 31 5.43 11.12 0.02
C ASN A 31 5.75 10.21 -1.19
N ILE A 32 6.65 9.25 -1.03
CA ILE A 32 7.00 8.26 -2.05
C ILE A 32 6.40 6.91 -1.63
N LEU A 33 5.71 6.27 -2.56
CA LEU A 33 5.17 4.94 -2.34
C LEU A 33 6.31 3.93 -2.25
N HIS A 34 6.34 3.16 -1.18
CA HIS A 34 7.29 2.06 -1.01
C HIS A 34 6.53 0.75 -0.89
N ALA A 35 7.20 -0.34 -1.26
CA ALA A 35 6.70 -1.70 -1.12
C ALA A 35 7.72 -2.61 -0.44
N ARG A 36 7.22 -3.65 0.22
CA ARG A 36 8.04 -4.74 0.79
C ARG A 36 7.32 -6.09 0.67
N ASN A 37 8.10 -7.17 0.63
CA ASN A 37 7.59 -8.54 0.51
C ASN A 37 7.21 -9.18 1.85
N SER A 38 7.69 -8.67 3.00
CA SER A 38 7.46 -9.26 4.32
C SER A 38 7.64 -8.23 5.45
N GLU A 39 7.16 -8.54 6.66
CA GLU A 39 7.23 -7.64 7.83
C GLU A 39 8.66 -7.28 8.27
N GLY A 40 9.67 -8.07 7.88
CA GLY A 40 11.09 -7.82 8.17
C GLY A 40 11.92 -7.36 6.98
N GLY A 41 11.31 -7.13 5.80
CA GLY A 41 12.01 -6.68 4.60
C GLY A 41 12.19 -5.16 4.56
N GLU A 42 13.24 -4.71 3.86
CA GLU A 42 13.45 -3.28 3.59
C GLU A 42 12.36 -2.72 2.68
N TRP A 43 11.96 -1.48 2.96
CA TRP A 43 11.05 -0.72 2.11
C TRP A 43 11.80 -0.25 0.87
N ASN A 44 11.33 -0.69 -0.30
CA ASN A 44 11.88 -0.28 -1.58
C ASN A 44 10.89 0.63 -2.27
N GLN A 45 11.38 1.68 -2.95
CA GLN A 45 10.51 2.54 -3.73
C GLN A 45 9.72 1.71 -4.74
N SER A 46 8.41 1.88 -4.74
CA SER A 46 7.50 1.14 -5.59
C SER A 46 7.12 1.96 -6.82
N GLU A 47 7.22 1.34 -7.99
CA GLU A 47 6.69 1.90 -9.24
C GLU A 47 5.20 1.60 -9.44
N LEU A 48 4.47 1.18 -8.39
CA LEU A 48 3.05 0.88 -8.49
C LEU A 48 2.28 2.12 -8.96
N GLY A 49 2.02 2.16 -10.26
CA GLY A 49 1.25 3.22 -10.88
C GLY A 49 -0.22 3.06 -10.53
N PHE A 50 -0.78 4.04 -9.82
CA PHE A 50 -2.23 4.21 -9.66
C PHE A 50 -2.97 4.55 -10.97
N HIS A 51 -2.26 4.48 -12.10
CA HIS A 51 -2.70 4.79 -13.46
C HIS A 51 -2.96 3.53 -14.31
N ASN A 52 -2.48 2.35 -13.90
CA ASN A 52 -2.86 1.06 -14.52
C ASN A 52 -4.12 0.52 -13.78
N PRO A 53 -5.11 -0.10 -14.46
CA PRO A 53 -6.40 -0.42 -13.84
C PRO A 53 -6.24 -1.39 -12.66
N PRO A 54 -7.12 -1.31 -11.66
CA PRO A 54 -6.94 -0.38 -10.57
C PRO A 54 -6.23 -1.15 -9.47
N SER A 55 -4.91 -1.06 -9.46
CA SER A 55 -4.02 -1.73 -8.49
C SER A 55 -4.48 -1.53 -7.04
N TRP A 56 -5.13 -0.40 -6.76
CA TRP A 56 -5.77 -0.05 -5.49
C TRP A 56 -6.97 -0.93 -5.11
N LEU A 57 -7.68 -1.57 -6.04
CA LEU A 57 -8.76 -2.53 -5.74
C LEU A 57 -8.25 -3.74 -4.97
N ASN A 58 -6.98 -4.08 -5.18
CA ASN A 58 -6.33 -5.23 -4.61
C ASN A 58 -5.66 -4.91 -3.27
N LEU A 59 -5.67 -3.63 -2.86
CA LEU A 59 -5.08 -3.21 -1.60
C LEU A 59 -6.10 -3.30 -0.47
N LYS A 60 -5.66 -3.84 0.66
CA LYS A 60 -6.41 -3.84 1.92
C LYS A 60 -5.61 -3.12 2.98
N ILE A 61 -6.26 -2.29 3.78
CA ILE A 61 -5.66 -1.69 4.97
C ILE A 61 -5.31 -2.80 5.96
N ILE A 62 -4.06 -2.83 6.40
CA ILE A 62 -3.66 -3.63 7.55
C ILE A 62 -3.70 -2.67 8.74
N GLU A 63 -4.65 -2.87 9.65
CA GLU A 63 -4.54 -2.26 10.97
C GLU A 63 -3.38 -2.98 11.67
N GLU A 64 -2.28 -2.27 11.94
CA GLU A 64 -1.33 -2.78 12.92
C GLU A 64 -2.10 -2.94 14.22
N LYS A 65 -2.24 -4.18 14.68
CA LYS A 65 -2.71 -4.46 16.04
C LYS A 65 -1.69 -3.82 16.97
N LEU A 66 -2.09 -2.72 17.61
CA LEU A 66 -1.45 -2.14 18.79
C LEU A 66 -1.18 -3.23 19.84
#